data_AF-A0A7X6TPI5-F1
#
_entry.id   AF-A0A7X6TPI5-F1
#
_cell.length_a   1.000
_cell.length_b   1.000
_cell.length_c   1.000
_cell.angle_alpha   90.00
_cell.angle_beta   90.00
_cell.angle_gamma   90.00
#
_symmetry.space_group_name_H-M   'P 1'
#
loop_
_entity.id
_entity.type
_entity.pdbx_description
1 polymer ?
#
loop_
_entity_poly.entity_id
_entity_poly.type
_entity_poly.pdbx_seq_one_letter_code
_entity_poly.pdbx_strand_id
1 'polypeptide(L)'
;PEHECYDVGHIYNVKWLLDNGHIVGKPYLQFVMGINGAIQANIDELVHMKQTADRVFGVGNYHWSAFGAGRMEFPICCTNLFLGGHVRVGLEDNLYLAKGVLAKSNAELVTKMVRLMRELDFEPATPDEARVILGLKKA
;
A
#
# COMPACT_ATOMS: atom_id res chain seq x y z
N PRO A 1 9.87 9.65 3.73
CA PRO A 1 9.88 8.99 2.40
C PRO A 1 8.84 7.88 2.35
N GLU A 2 8.39 7.49 1.16
CA GLU A 2 7.67 6.24 0.95
C GLU A 2 8.68 5.20 0.45
N HIS A 3 8.70 4.02 1.09
CA HIS A 3 9.69 2.99 0.83
C HIS A 3 9.06 1.81 0.09
N GLU A 4 9.37 1.72 -1.21
CA GLU A 4 8.86 0.68 -2.11
C GLU A 4 9.49 -0.69 -1.81
N CYS A 5 8.71 -1.58 -1.23
CA CYS A 5 9.11 -2.93 -0.85
C CYS A 5 8.48 -3.94 -1.82
N TYR A 6 9.32 -4.52 -2.68
CA TYR A 6 8.92 -5.52 -3.68
C TYR A 6 9.04 -6.96 -3.16
N ASP A 7 9.68 -7.14 -2.01
CA ASP A 7 9.89 -8.43 -1.36
C ASP A 7 10.16 -8.20 0.13
N VAL A 8 10.07 -9.25 0.95
CA VAL A 8 10.37 -9.20 2.40
C VAL A 8 11.79 -8.76 2.67
N GLY A 9 12.75 -9.05 1.78
CA GLY A 9 14.12 -8.56 1.88
C GLY A 9 14.20 -7.03 1.89
N HIS A 10 13.32 -6.33 1.17
CA HIS A 10 13.30 -4.87 1.17
C HIS A 10 12.83 -4.30 2.52
N ILE A 11 11.93 -4.98 3.22
CA ILE A 11 11.48 -4.61 4.57
C ILE A 11 12.67 -4.62 5.54
N TYR A 12 13.52 -5.66 5.47
CA TYR A 12 14.75 -5.74 6.26
C TYR A 12 15.76 -4.66 5.86
N ASN A 13 15.88 -4.32 4.58
CA ASN A 13 16.75 -3.23 4.13
C ASN A 13 16.30 -1.87 4.70
N VAL A 14 14.98 -1.61 4.73
CA VAL A 14 14.43 -0.39 5.35
C VAL A 14 14.73 -0.36 6.84
N LYS A 15 14.62 -1.50 7.54
CA LYS A 15 15.00 -1.60 8.96
C LYS A 15 16.48 -1.30 9.17
N TRP A 16 17.36 -1.85 8.32
CA TRP A 16 18.78 -1.55 8.37
C TRP A 16 19.04 -0.05 8.17
N LEU A 17 18.39 0.59 7.20
CA LEU A 17 18.51 2.04 6.98
C LEU A 17 18.03 2.87 8.20
N LEU A 18 16.94 2.45 8.84
CA LEU A 18 16.42 3.06 10.06
C LEU A 18 17.42 2.93 11.22
N ASP A 19 17.94 1.73 11.45
CA ASP A 19 18.87 1.44 12.56
C ASP A 19 20.21 2.16 12.40
N ASN A 20 20.62 2.45 11.16
CA ASN A 20 21.82 3.23 10.86
C ASN A 20 21.57 4.74 10.75
N GLY A 21 20.36 5.22 11.09
CA GLY A 21 20.03 6.64 11.13
C GLY A 21 19.87 7.32 9.77
N HIS A 22 19.76 6.56 8.68
CA HIS A 22 19.47 7.09 7.35
C HIS A 22 17.99 7.43 7.15
N ILE A 23 17.11 6.81 7.93
CA ILE A 23 15.68 7.12 7.99
C ILE A 23 15.40 7.65 9.40
N VAL A 24 14.60 8.71 9.50
CA VAL A 24 14.22 9.33 10.76
C VAL A 24 12.70 9.27 10.91
N GLY A 25 12.23 8.87 12.09
CA GLY A 25 10.80 8.77 12.41
C GLY A 25 10.19 7.42 12.03
N LYS A 26 8.85 7.39 11.96
CA LYS A 26 8.11 6.17 11.58
C LYS A 26 8.23 5.96 10.06
N PRO A 27 8.76 4.82 9.59
CA PRO A 27 8.83 4.55 8.16
C PRO A 27 7.43 4.37 7.56
N TYR A 28 7.28 4.80 6.31
CA TYR A 28 6.09 4.53 5.51
C TYR A 28 6.47 3.53 4.40
N LEU A 29 5.89 2.33 4.47
CA LEU A 29 6.19 1.21 3.57
C LEU A 29 5.10 1.10 2.49
N GLN A 30 5.48 0.89 1.24
CA GLN A 30 4.56 0.49 0.18
C GLN A 30 4.87 -0.95 -0.20
N PHE A 31 3.91 -1.86 -0.04
CA PHE A 31 4.04 -3.24 -0.49
C PHE A 31 3.66 -3.32 -1.96
N VAL A 32 4.67 -3.49 -2.81
CA VAL A 32 4.54 -3.54 -4.26
C VAL A 32 4.46 -4.99 -4.70
N MET A 33 3.26 -5.47 -5.03
CA MET A 33 3.01 -6.89 -5.28
C MET A 33 2.69 -7.18 -6.74
N GLY A 34 3.13 -8.34 -7.24
CA GLY A 34 2.74 -8.85 -8.57
C GLY A 34 3.62 -8.38 -9.73
N ILE A 35 4.78 -7.78 -9.45
CA ILE A 35 5.78 -7.44 -10.46
C ILE A 35 6.58 -8.68 -10.83
N ASN A 36 6.93 -8.83 -12.11
CA ASN A 36 7.76 -9.95 -12.56
C ASN A 36 9.14 -9.91 -11.88
N GLY A 37 9.51 -11.00 -11.19
CA GLY A 37 10.73 -11.09 -10.39
C GLY A 37 10.61 -10.62 -8.94
N ALA A 38 9.41 -10.23 -8.51
CA ALA A 38 9.10 -9.79 -7.15
C ALA A 38 8.07 -10.72 -6.46
N ILE A 39 7.69 -10.38 -5.24
CA ILE A 39 6.64 -11.07 -4.49
C ILE A 39 5.30 -11.02 -5.24
N GLN A 40 4.54 -12.12 -5.21
CA GLN A 40 3.32 -12.25 -6.02
C GLN A 40 2.10 -11.62 -5.34
N ALA A 41 1.19 -11.06 -6.15
CA ALA A 41 -0.04 -10.42 -5.66
C ALA A 41 -1.12 -11.45 -5.31
N ASN A 42 -0.95 -12.15 -4.19
CA ASN A 42 -1.97 -12.98 -3.57
C ASN A 42 -2.08 -12.68 -2.06
N ILE A 43 -3.13 -13.19 -1.41
CA ILE A 43 -3.46 -12.83 -0.03
C ILE A 43 -2.40 -13.36 0.95
N ASP A 44 -1.88 -14.56 0.74
CA ASP A 44 -0.89 -15.16 1.63
C ASP A 44 0.39 -14.34 1.65
N GLU A 45 0.84 -13.86 0.49
CA GLU A 45 2.01 -12.99 0.37
C GLU A 45 1.78 -11.61 1.02
N LEU A 46 0.58 -11.02 0.88
CA LEU A 46 0.24 -9.75 1.53
C LEU A 46 0.33 -9.90 3.05
N VAL A 47 -0.27 -10.97 3.58
CA VAL A 47 -0.23 -11.29 5.01
C VAL A 47 1.22 -11.55 5.44
N HIS A 48 2.02 -12.23 4.63
CA HIS A 48 3.43 -12.49 4.92
C HIS A 48 4.27 -11.21 5.01
N MET A 49 4.08 -10.26 4.09
CA MET A 49 4.75 -8.95 4.13
C MET A 49 4.34 -8.17 5.38
N LYS A 50 3.03 -8.11 5.67
CA LYS A 50 2.49 -7.45 6.87
C LYS A 50 3.02 -8.05 8.16
N GLN A 51 3.04 -9.36 8.30
CA GLN A 51 3.60 -10.06 9.46
C GLN A 51 5.11 -9.84 9.59
N THR A 52 5.83 -9.78 8.47
CA THR A 52 7.25 -9.47 8.48
C THR A 52 7.50 -8.04 8.97
N ALA A 53 6.75 -7.06 8.45
CA ALA A 53 6.86 -5.67 8.91
C ALA A 53 6.52 -5.51 10.40
N ASP A 54 5.49 -6.21 10.90
CA ASP A 54 5.18 -6.24 12.33
C ASP A 54 6.32 -6.78 13.18
N ARG A 55 6.92 -7.90 12.77
CA ARG A 55 8.04 -8.50 13.48
C ARG A 55 9.28 -7.61 13.46
N VAL A 56 9.49 -6.87 12.38
CA VAL A 56 10.69 -6.05 12.14
C VAL A 56 10.61 -4.67 12.79
N PHE A 57 9.46 -4.00 12.70
CA PHE A 57 9.27 -2.63 13.19
C PHE A 57 8.46 -2.55 14.49
N GLY A 58 7.64 -3.57 14.78
CA GLY A 58 6.62 -3.54 15.82
C GLY A 58 5.30 -2.93 15.32
N VAL A 59 4.18 -3.51 15.77
CA VAL A 59 2.83 -3.03 15.43
C VAL A 59 2.67 -1.56 15.84
N GLY A 60 2.22 -0.70 14.91
CA GLY A 60 1.99 0.73 15.15
C GLY A 60 3.24 1.62 15.07
N ASN A 61 4.42 1.05 14.80
CA ASN A 61 5.68 1.79 14.65
C ASN A 61 6.04 2.12 13.20
N TYR A 62 5.17 1.80 12.25
CA TYR A 62 5.30 2.12 10.84
C TYR A 62 3.91 2.39 10.24
N HIS A 63 3.87 3.11 9.13
CA HIS A 63 2.70 3.22 8.27
C HIS A 63 2.91 2.29 7.07
N TRP A 64 1.83 1.78 6.49
CA TRP A 64 1.97 1.04 5.25
C TRP A 64 0.77 1.19 4.31
N SER A 65 1.06 1.05 3.02
CA SER A 65 0.11 0.89 1.93
C SER A 65 0.46 -0.40 1.17
N ALA A 66 -0.49 -0.91 0.40
CA ALA A 66 -0.24 -2.00 -0.54
C ALA A 66 -1.05 -1.82 -1.82
N PHE A 67 -0.52 -2.36 -2.91
CA PHE A 67 -1.28 -2.61 -4.14
C PHE A 67 -0.83 -3.90 -4.82
N GLY A 68 -1.72 -4.47 -5.64
CA GLY A 68 -1.40 -5.59 -6.52
C GLY A 68 -1.39 -5.15 -7.97
N ALA A 69 -0.38 -5.52 -8.73
CA ALA A 69 -0.29 -5.17 -10.15
C ALA A 69 -1.45 -5.75 -10.98
N GLY A 70 -1.93 -4.93 -11.92
CA GLY A 70 -2.99 -5.28 -12.86
C GLY A 70 -4.29 -5.68 -12.18
N ARG A 71 -4.83 -6.84 -12.56
CA ARG A 71 -6.16 -7.31 -12.09
C ARG A 71 -6.27 -7.49 -10.56
N MET A 72 -5.14 -7.56 -9.86
CA MET A 72 -5.09 -7.76 -8.41
C MET A 72 -5.15 -6.46 -7.61
N GLU A 73 -5.18 -5.29 -8.26
CA GLU A 73 -5.22 -3.97 -7.60
C GLU A 73 -6.36 -3.89 -6.56
N PHE A 74 -7.62 -4.03 -6.99
CA PHE A 74 -8.76 -3.95 -6.08
C PHE A 74 -8.80 -5.09 -5.03
N PRO A 75 -8.60 -6.38 -5.36
CA PRO A 75 -8.56 -7.45 -4.35
C PRO A 75 -7.52 -7.22 -3.25
N ILE A 76 -6.30 -6.82 -3.61
CA ILE A 76 -5.22 -6.55 -2.64
C ILE A 76 -5.55 -5.29 -1.82
N CYS A 77 -6.02 -4.21 -2.45
CA CYS A 77 -6.43 -3.01 -1.73
C CYS A 77 -7.54 -3.29 -0.71
N CYS A 78 -8.61 -3.98 -1.11
CA CYS A 78 -9.70 -4.34 -0.20
C CYS A 78 -9.21 -5.21 0.97
N THR A 79 -8.35 -6.19 0.70
CA THR A 79 -7.77 -7.02 1.76
C THR A 79 -6.91 -6.18 2.71
N ASN A 80 -6.10 -5.26 2.17
CA ASN A 80 -5.21 -4.43 2.98
C ASN A 80 -5.97 -3.46 3.91
N LEU A 81 -7.16 -2.98 3.51
CA LEU A 81 -8.03 -2.19 4.39
C LEU A 81 -8.37 -2.95 5.68
N PHE A 82 -8.76 -4.23 5.57
CA PHE A 82 -9.07 -5.08 6.73
C PHE A 82 -7.86 -5.43 7.57
N LEU A 83 -6.66 -5.40 6.99
CA LEU A 83 -5.40 -5.55 7.72
C LEU A 83 -4.96 -4.25 8.43
N GLY A 84 -5.67 -3.13 8.22
CA GLY A 84 -5.41 -1.83 8.80
C GLY A 84 -4.47 -0.93 8.00
N GLY A 85 -4.19 -1.28 6.73
CA GLY A 85 -3.30 -0.53 5.85
C GLY A 85 -4.01 0.47 4.93
N HIS A 86 -3.21 1.34 4.30
CA HIS A 86 -3.67 2.26 3.26
C HIS A 86 -3.71 1.59 1.87
N VAL A 87 -4.30 2.24 0.87
CA VAL A 87 -4.44 1.66 -0.48
C VAL A 87 -3.84 2.57 -1.54
N ARG A 88 -3.31 1.96 -2.59
CA ARG A 88 -2.82 2.64 -3.79
C ARG A 88 -3.51 2.08 -5.03
N VAL A 89 -4.00 2.97 -5.89
CA VAL A 89 -4.60 2.64 -7.18
C VAL A 89 -4.13 3.61 -8.25
N GLY A 90 -4.11 3.19 -9.50
CA GLY A 90 -3.78 4.06 -10.62
C GLY A 90 -3.42 3.32 -11.90
N LEU A 91 -3.43 4.05 -13.01
CA LEU A 91 -3.05 3.55 -14.33
C LEU A 91 -1.58 3.12 -14.42
N GLU A 92 -0.75 3.58 -13.48
CA GLU A 92 0.62 3.08 -13.30
C GLU A 92 0.63 1.59 -12.97
N ASP A 93 -0.30 1.15 -12.12
CA ASP A 93 -0.32 -0.19 -11.55
C ASP A 93 -1.31 -1.11 -12.30
N ASN A 94 -2.39 -0.55 -12.85
CA ASN A 94 -3.48 -1.29 -13.49
C ASN A 94 -4.19 -0.49 -14.59
N LEU A 95 -4.29 -1.07 -15.80
CA LEU A 95 -4.98 -0.45 -16.94
C LEU A 95 -6.50 -0.73 -16.98
N TYR A 96 -7.04 -1.59 -16.12
CA TYR A 96 -8.39 -2.12 -16.24
C TYR A 96 -9.31 -1.73 -15.08
N LEU A 97 -10.47 -1.15 -15.39
CA LEU A 97 -11.52 -0.90 -14.41
C LEU A 97 -12.22 -2.20 -14.00
N ALA A 98 -12.41 -3.13 -14.93
CA ALA A 98 -12.99 -4.45 -14.71
C ALA A 98 -12.40 -5.46 -15.71
N LYS A 99 -12.72 -6.75 -15.58
CA LYS A 99 -12.22 -7.80 -16.49
C LYS A 99 -12.57 -7.43 -17.94
N GLY A 100 -11.55 -7.12 -18.75
CA GLY A 100 -11.70 -6.74 -20.16
C GLY A 100 -12.16 -5.30 -20.41
N VAL A 101 -12.33 -4.47 -19.38
CA VAL A 101 -12.76 -3.07 -19.50
C VAL A 101 -11.61 -2.17 -19.09
N LEU A 102 -11.02 -1.46 -20.04
CA LEU A 102 -9.98 -0.47 -19.78
C LEU A 102 -10.53 0.69 -18.95
N ALA A 103 -9.74 1.15 -17.98
CA ALA A 103 -10.03 2.38 -17.26
C ALA A 103 -9.72 3.58 -18.17
N LYS A 104 -10.61 4.58 -18.18
CA LYS A 104 -10.47 5.79 -19.00
C LYS A 104 -9.63 6.87 -18.34
N SER A 105 -9.44 6.77 -17.01
CA SER A 105 -8.65 7.73 -16.23
C SER A 105 -8.26 7.14 -14.87
N ASN A 106 -7.25 7.74 -14.23
CA ASN A 106 -6.95 7.49 -12.82
C ASN A 106 -8.17 7.74 -11.93
N ALA A 107 -8.98 8.76 -12.25
CA ALA A 107 -10.18 9.10 -11.48
C ALA A 107 -11.22 7.98 -11.47
N GLU A 108 -11.35 7.18 -12.53
CA GLU A 108 -12.26 6.02 -12.53
C GLU A 108 -11.79 4.93 -11.54
N LEU A 109 -10.48 4.66 -11.48
CA LEU A 109 -9.91 3.69 -10.53
C LEU A 109 -10.08 4.18 -9.08
N VAL A 110 -9.77 5.45 -8.83
CA VAL A 110 -9.98 6.10 -7.51
C VAL A 110 -11.46 6.06 -7.12
N THR A 111 -12.37 6.43 -8.03
CA THR A 111 -13.82 6.44 -7.76
C THR A 111 -14.32 5.03 -7.42
N LYS A 112 -13.84 4.01 -8.14
CA LYS A 112 -14.19 2.62 -7.83
C LYS A 112 -13.66 2.20 -6.47
N MET A 113 -12.42 2.55 -6.12
CA MET A 113 -11.84 2.22 -4.82
C MET A 113 -12.59 2.91 -3.67
N VAL A 114 -12.90 4.20 -3.80
CA VAL A 114 -13.69 4.96 -2.81
C VAL A 114 -15.09 4.36 -2.63
N ARG A 115 -15.75 3.95 -3.71
CA ARG A 115 -17.03 3.22 -3.60
C ARG A 115 -16.85 1.93 -2.80
N LEU A 116 -15.85 1.10 -3.13
CA LEU A 116 -15.59 -0.14 -2.40
C LEU A 116 -15.27 0.10 -0.92
N MET A 117 -14.49 1.14 -0.60
CA MET A 117 -14.23 1.53 0.79
C MET A 117 -15.53 1.82 1.54
N ARG A 118 -16.42 2.62 0.96
CA ARG A 118 -17.68 3.01 1.59
C ARG A 118 -18.67 1.87 1.76
N GLU A 119 -18.73 0.95 0.79
CA GLU A 119 -19.53 -0.29 0.92
C GLU A 119 -19.03 -1.20 2.05
N LEU A 120 -17.80 -0.96 2.53
CA LEU A 120 -17.16 -1.70 3.61
C LEU A 120 -16.97 -0.84 4.88
N ASP A 121 -17.69 0.28 5.00
CA ASP A 121 -17.65 1.22 6.12
C ASP A 121 -16.27 1.88 6.38
N PHE A 122 -15.45 2.03 5.35
CA PHE A 122 -14.22 2.84 5.36
C PHE A 122 -14.43 4.18 4.64
N GLU A 123 -13.78 5.25 5.13
CA GLU A 123 -13.73 6.55 4.45
C GLU A 123 -12.29 6.90 4.02
N PRO A 124 -12.10 7.48 2.82
CA PRO A 124 -10.80 7.95 2.38
C PRO A 124 -10.38 9.20 3.18
N ALA A 125 -9.10 9.24 3.56
CA ALA A 125 -8.51 10.43 4.17
C ALA A 125 -8.50 11.59 3.18
N THR A 126 -8.83 12.78 3.67
CA THR A 126 -8.52 14.05 3.01
C THR A 126 -7.00 14.25 2.93
N PRO A 127 -6.50 15.13 2.04
CA PRO A 127 -5.08 15.44 1.99
C PRO A 127 -4.51 15.96 3.32
N ASP A 128 -5.28 16.72 4.09
CA ASP A 128 -4.83 17.23 5.40
C ASP A 128 -4.77 16.14 6.45
N GLU A 129 -5.74 15.22 6.49
CA GLU A 129 -5.67 14.03 7.34
C GLU A 129 -4.47 13.15 6.97
N ALA A 130 -4.20 12.94 5.68
CA ALA A 130 -3.04 12.19 5.23
C ALA A 130 -1.72 12.83 5.70
N ARG A 131 -1.62 14.17 5.66
CA ARG A 131 -0.45 14.89 6.21
C ARG A 131 -0.28 14.65 7.70
N VAL A 132 -1.37 14.66 8.47
CA VAL A 132 -1.33 14.39 9.91
C VAL A 132 -0.93 12.95 10.19
N ILE A 133 -1.56 11.99 9.49
CA ILE A 133 -1.29 10.55 9.64
C ILE A 133 0.20 10.26 9.37
N LEU A 134 0.75 10.81 8.28
CA LEU A 134 2.11 10.52 7.81
C LEU A 134 3.17 11.48 8.36
N GLY A 135 2.80 12.46 9.20
CA GLY A 135 3.73 13.44 9.76
C GLY A 135 4.38 14.35 8.71
N LEU A 136 3.65 14.70 7.64
CA LEU A 136 4.16 15.53 6.56
C LEU A 136 4.11 17.02 6.91
N LYS A 137 5.03 17.80 6.33
CA LYS A 137 5.01 19.25 6.41
C LYS A 137 3.74 19.80 5.73
N LYS A 138 3.19 20.90 6.26
CA LYS A 138 2.13 21.64 5.57
C LYS A 138 2.66 22.19 4.24
N ALA A 139 1.78 22.21 3.24
CA ALA A 139 2.07 22.78 1.92
C ALA A 139 2.25 24.29 2.00
#